data_AF-A0A1F5Z4W1-F1
#
_entry.id   AF-A0A1F5Z4W1-F1
#
_cell.length_a   1.000
_cell.length_b   1.000
_cell.length_c   1.000
_cell.angle_alpha   90.00
_cell.angle_beta   90.00
_cell.angle_gamma   90.00
#
_symmetry.space_group_name_H-M   'P 1'
#
loop_
_entity.id
_entity.type
_entity.pdbx_description
1 polymer ?
#
loop_
_entity_poly.entity_id
_entity_poly.type
_entity_poly.pdbx_seq_one_letter_code
_entity_poly.pdbx_strand_id
1 'polypeptide(L)'
;MECLITEKKKITDDISLFHLIPSNGEKVNFFPGQFCILENLQFPDNRKKHYFSYASIPNMPFLEFCIRSYGPWTKKLLEKSVGEKLQLTGPFGHFVWKNNAGEAVFIVGGIGISPVISIIRFLKRSGFPARILLIYGVRSPEAAVYQKELDNLQNNFPEFFRVIYVYSEKAPAKWTGYKGLITRQILEGEINFSKKPYFYMSGPPPFLASMLKILNNKSVKPGSIIKETIY
;
A
#
# COMPACT_ATOMS: atom_id res chain seq x y z
N MET A 1 10.82 11.26 -16.56
CA MET A 1 10.28 12.61 -16.27
C MET A 1 10.86 13.08 -14.95
N GLU A 2 11.41 14.29 -14.91
CA GLU A 2 11.94 14.87 -13.68
C GLU A 2 10.80 15.32 -12.75
N CYS A 3 10.91 15.03 -11.46
CA CYS A 3 9.94 15.44 -10.44
C CYS A 3 10.66 16.12 -9.26
N LEU A 4 10.01 17.15 -8.70
CA LEU A 4 10.46 17.89 -7.53
C LEU A 4 9.83 17.33 -6.26
N ILE A 5 10.61 17.14 -5.20
CA ILE A 5 10.09 16.85 -3.85
C ILE A 5 9.50 18.14 -3.27
N THR A 6 8.20 18.17 -3.05
CA THR A 6 7.50 19.34 -2.49
C THR A 6 7.18 19.18 -1.02
N GLU A 7 6.97 17.94 -0.57
CA GLU A 7 6.75 17.62 0.84
C GLU A 7 7.48 16.33 1.19
N LYS A 8 7.98 16.29 2.42
CA LYS A 8 8.52 15.08 3.03
C LYS A 8 8.08 15.01 4.48
N LYS A 9 7.42 13.91 4.83
CA LYS A 9 6.97 13.64 6.20
C LYS A 9 7.58 12.35 6.71
N LYS A 10 8.39 12.45 7.76
CA LYS A 10 8.93 11.29 8.46
C LYS A 10 7.81 10.58 9.23
N ILE A 11 7.71 9.25 9.08
CA ILE A 11 6.74 8.40 9.80
C ILE A 11 7.46 7.62 10.90
N THR A 12 8.53 6.92 10.52
CA THR A 12 9.49 6.25 11.43
C THR A 12 10.91 6.58 10.98
N ASP A 13 11.92 6.03 11.65
CA ASP A 13 13.31 6.19 11.22
C ASP A 13 13.60 5.56 9.85
N ASP A 14 12.85 4.53 9.47
CA ASP A 14 12.99 3.83 8.20
C ASP A 14 11.84 4.12 7.22
N ILE A 15 10.84 4.93 7.54
CA ILE A 15 9.69 5.20 6.66
C ILE A 15 9.42 6.70 6.54
N SER A 16 9.25 7.20 5.31
CA SER A 16 8.81 8.57 5.04
C SER A 16 7.81 8.63 3.90
N LEU A 17 6.91 9.62 3.96
CA LEU A 17 6.04 10.00 2.85
C LEU A 17 6.69 11.12 2.05
N PHE A 18 6.64 11.00 0.74
CA PHE A 18 7.15 11.97 -0.22
C PHE A 18 5.99 12.44 -1.09
N HIS A 19 5.88 13.75 -1.27
CA HIS A 19 5.07 14.34 -2.34
C HIS A 19 5.98 14.83 -3.44
N LEU A 20 5.68 14.40 -4.66
CA LEU A 20 6.39 14.79 -5.87
C LEU A 20 5.45 15.51 -6.83
N ILE A 21 5.95 16.55 -7.50
CA ILE A 21 5.30 17.16 -8.65
C ILE A 21 6.21 17.06 -9.88
N PRO A 22 5.67 16.77 -11.08
CA PRO A 22 6.46 16.84 -12.32
C PRO A 22 7.01 18.25 -12.55
N SER A 23 8.32 18.37 -12.78
CA SER A 23 8.98 19.68 -12.96
C SER A 23 8.48 20.44 -14.19
N ASN A 24 7.98 19.73 -15.19
CA ASN A 24 7.43 20.29 -16.43
C ASN A 24 5.92 20.62 -16.33
N GLY A 25 5.30 20.41 -15.18
CA GLY A 25 3.86 20.65 -14.97
C GLY A 25 2.93 19.62 -15.63
N GLU A 26 3.47 18.58 -16.27
CA GLU A 26 2.66 17.52 -16.87
C GLU A 26 1.97 16.67 -15.79
N LYS A 27 0.86 16.03 -16.16
CA LYS A 27 0.18 15.06 -15.31
C LYS A 27 0.67 13.66 -15.62
N VAL A 28 0.85 12.85 -14.57
CA VAL A 28 1.07 11.42 -14.72
C VAL A 28 -0.26 10.71 -14.75
N ASN A 29 -0.56 10.08 -15.89
CA ASN A 29 -1.71 9.20 -16.04
C ASN A 29 -1.32 7.79 -15.57
N PHE A 30 -1.94 7.32 -14.50
CA PHE A 30 -1.77 5.97 -13.96
C PHE A 30 -3.10 5.43 -13.46
N PHE A 31 -3.17 4.13 -13.14
CA PHE A 31 -4.29 3.53 -12.44
C PHE A 31 -3.96 3.34 -10.96
N PRO A 32 -4.92 3.54 -10.04
CA PRO A 32 -4.70 3.25 -8.62
C PRO A 32 -4.14 1.85 -8.39
N GLY A 33 -3.07 1.78 -7.60
CA GLY A 33 -2.32 0.55 -7.32
C GLY A 33 -1.13 0.27 -8.25
N GLN A 34 -0.92 1.05 -9.31
CA GLN A 34 0.29 1.01 -10.13
C GLN A 34 1.54 1.55 -9.40
N PHE A 35 2.71 1.33 -10.00
CA PHE A 35 4.00 1.80 -9.50
C PHE A 35 4.81 2.52 -10.57
N CYS A 36 5.89 3.16 -10.16
CA CYS A 36 6.94 3.69 -11.03
C CYS A 36 8.33 3.29 -10.54
N ILE A 37 9.33 3.58 -11.33
CA ILE A 37 10.72 3.59 -10.91
C ILE A 37 11.06 5.03 -10.50
N LEU A 38 11.66 5.20 -9.33
CA LEU A 38 12.26 6.47 -8.92
C LEU A 38 13.77 6.32 -8.91
N GLU A 39 14.47 7.27 -9.51
CA GLU A 39 15.93 7.31 -9.59
C GLU A 39 16.45 8.63 -9.02
N ASN A 40 17.49 8.54 -8.20
CA ASN A 40 18.22 9.68 -7.70
C ASN A 40 19.44 9.90 -8.60
N LEU A 41 19.35 10.84 -9.54
CA LEU A 41 20.42 11.06 -10.53
C LEU A 41 21.74 11.54 -9.91
N GLN A 42 21.71 12.12 -8.70
CA GLN A 42 22.92 12.50 -7.96
C GLN A 42 23.59 11.28 -7.28
N PHE A 43 22.85 10.20 -7.09
CA PHE A 43 23.33 8.96 -6.50
C PHE A 43 22.65 7.74 -7.18
N PRO A 44 23.04 7.44 -8.43
CA PRO A 44 22.40 6.38 -9.20
C PRO A 44 22.76 5.00 -8.65
N ASP A 45 21.82 4.04 -8.73
CA ASP A 45 22.09 2.62 -8.50
C ASP A 45 22.06 1.87 -9.82
N ASN A 46 23.22 1.77 -10.47
CA ASN A 46 23.34 1.12 -11.77
C ASN A 46 23.10 -0.40 -11.74
N ARG A 47 22.92 -0.99 -10.55
CA ARG A 47 22.72 -2.44 -10.39
C ARG A 47 21.26 -2.82 -10.22
N LYS A 48 20.41 -1.90 -9.74
CA LYS A 48 19.01 -2.19 -9.38
C LYS A 48 18.09 -1.02 -9.68
N LYS A 49 16.93 -1.35 -10.24
CA LYS A 49 15.80 -0.44 -10.32
C LYS A 49 15.02 -0.48 -9.01
N HIS A 50 14.62 0.69 -8.52
CA HIS A 50 13.86 0.84 -7.28
C HIS A 50 12.42 1.20 -7.61
N TYR A 51 11.49 0.30 -7.28
CA TYR A 51 10.09 0.41 -7.62
C TYR A 51 9.28 0.98 -6.45
N PHE A 52 8.42 1.96 -6.74
CA PHE A 52 7.58 2.62 -5.73
C PHE A 52 6.15 2.72 -6.23
N SER A 53 5.21 2.13 -5.48
CA SER A 53 3.79 2.25 -5.77
C SER A 53 3.29 3.66 -5.47
N TYR A 54 2.42 4.18 -6.34
CA TYR A 54 1.70 5.41 -6.06
C TYR A 54 0.76 5.17 -4.87
N ALA A 55 0.86 6.00 -3.85
CA ALA A 55 -0.09 6.06 -2.74
C ALA A 55 -1.22 7.08 -3.01
N SER A 56 -0.99 8.06 -3.88
CA SER A 56 -2.03 8.99 -4.36
C SER A 56 -2.93 8.34 -5.41
N ILE A 57 -4.04 9.02 -5.72
CA ILE A 57 -4.87 8.70 -6.90
C ILE A 57 -4.47 9.59 -8.10
N PRO A 58 -4.86 9.22 -9.33
CA PRO A 58 -4.62 10.05 -10.51
C PRO A 58 -5.29 11.42 -10.40
N ASN A 59 -4.73 12.41 -11.07
CA ASN A 59 -5.24 13.79 -11.09
C ASN A 59 -5.23 14.52 -9.73
N MET A 60 -4.43 14.06 -8.77
CA MET A 60 -4.11 14.84 -7.57
C MET A 60 -3.06 15.92 -7.87
N PRO A 61 -2.97 16.99 -7.06
CA PRO A 61 -1.94 18.04 -7.23
C PRO A 61 -0.50 17.52 -7.09
N PHE A 62 -0.32 16.35 -6.48
CA PHE A 62 0.97 15.70 -6.28
C PHE A 62 0.84 14.18 -6.39
N LEU A 63 1.98 13.54 -6.63
CA LEU A 63 2.18 12.10 -6.51
C LEU A 63 2.66 11.81 -5.09
N GLU A 64 2.00 10.90 -4.37
CA GLU A 64 2.42 10.49 -3.03
C GLU A 64 3.10 9.13 -3.07
N PHE A 65 4.21 9.00 -2.35
CA PHE A 65 4.95 7.74 -2.19
C PHE A 65 5.24 7.49 -0.70
N CYS A 66 4.96 6.29 -0.23
CA CYS A 66 5.44 5.81 1.07
C CYS A 66 6.70 4.96 0.84
N ILE A 67 7.83 5.48 1.30
CA ILE A 67 9.16 4.95 1.02
C ILE A 67 9.74 4.39 2.32
N ARG A 68 10.18 3.12 2.27
CA ARG A 68 10.91 2.48 3.36
C ARG A 68 12.39 2.28 2.99
N SER A 69 13.27 2.48 3.97
CA SER A 69 14.67 2.13 3.87
C SER A 69 14.86 0.63 4.03
N TYR A 70 15.45 0.01 3.00
CA TYR A 70 15.82 -1.41 2.94
C TYR A 70 17.31 -1.62 2.64
N GLY A 71 18.01 -0.58 2.22
CA GLY A 71 19.43 -0.66 1.90
C GLY A 71 20.06 0.72 1.70
N PRO A 72 21.36 0.77 1.36
CA PRO A 72 22.10 2.03 1.25
C PRO A 72 21.45 3.05 0.32
N TRP A 73 20.90 2.59 -0.81
CA TRP A 73 20.28 3.49 -1.78
C TRP A 73 18.98 4.11 -1.26
N THR A 74 18.06 3.32 -0.72
CA THR A 74 16.81 3.86 -0.14
C THR A 74 17.06 4.67 1.13
N LYS A 75 18.10 4.33 1.91
CA LYS A 75 18.55 5.18 3.02
C LYS A 75 19.00 6.56 2.52
N LYS A 76 19.82 6.60 1.46
CA LYS A 76 20.25 7.86 0.82
C LYS A 76 19.06 8.62 0.24
N LEU A 77 18.09 7.92 -0.35
CA LEU A 77 16.85 8.54 -0.83
C LEU A 77 16.07 9.22 0.30
N LEU A 78 15.96 8.57 1.47
CA LEU A 78 15.35 9.15 2.66
C LEU A 78 16.12 10.34 3.24
N GLU A 79 17.36 10.60 2.84
CA GLU A 79 18.09 11.81 3.25
C GLU A 79 17.74 13.04 2.40
N LYS A 80 17.11 12.85 1.22
CA LYS A 80 16.77 13.98 0.34
C LYS A 80 15.81 14.97 1.01
N SER A 81 15.99 16.23 0.68
CA SER A 81 15.25 17.38 1.18
C SER A 81 14.17 17.84 0.19
N VAL A 82 13.22 18.61 0.70
CA VAL A 82 12.28 19.38 -0.14
C VAL A 82 13.07 20.30 -1.07
N GLY A 83 12.63 20.41 -2.32
CA GLY A 83 13.30 21.15 -3.39
C GLY A 83 14.30 20.31 -4.21
N GLU A 84 14.62 19.09 -3.78
CA GLU A 84 15.46 18.20 -4.58
C GLU A 84 14.66 17.39 -5.60
N LYS A 85 15.37 16.89 -6.62
CA LYS A 85 14.78 16.25 -7.79
C LYS A 85 14.97 14.73 -7.79
N LEU A 86 14.02 14.03 -8.38
CA LEU A 86 14.06 12.60 -8.70
C LEU A 86 13.62 12.40 -10.14
N GLN A 87 14.18 11.39 -10.80
CA GLN A 87 13.71 10.96 -12.10
C GLN A 87 12.66 9.86 -11.92
N LEU A 88 11.48 10.07 -12.49
CA LEU A 88 10.39 9.12 -12.51
C LEU A 88 10.28 8.45 -13.89
N THR A 89 10.19 7.13 -13.89
CA THR A 89 9.91 6.32 -15.08
C THR A 89 8.71 5.41 -14.81
N GLY A 90 7.66 5.47 -15.63
CA GLY A 90 6.41 4.73 -15.43
C GLY A 90 5.20 5.46 -16.03
N PRO A 91 3.97 5.05 -15.69
CA PRO A 91 3.62 4.00 -14.70
C PRO A 91 3.80 2.57 -15.21
N PHE A 92 3.79 1.62 -14.28
CA PHE A 92 3.87 0.18 -14.52
C PHE A 92 2.94 -0.58 -13.56
N GLY A 93 2.77 -1.88 -13.79
CA GLY A 93 2.09 -2.79 -12.87
C GLY A 93 0.63 -3.06 -13.23
N HIS A 94 0.13 -4.19 -12.69
CA HIS A 94 -1.21 -4.72 -12.96
C HIS A 94 -2.05 -4.91 -11.69
N PHE A 95 -1.54 -4.49 -10.53
CA PHE A 95 -2.27 -4.44 -9.27
C PHE A 95 -3.28 -3.29 -9.28
N VAL A 96 -4.34 -3.46 -10.06
CA VAL A 96 -5.37 -2.44 -10.26
C VAL A 96 -6.75 -2.99 -9.86
N TRP A 97 -7.65 -2.09 -9.46
CA TRP A 97 -9.03 -2.46 -9.18
C TRP A 97 -9.68 -3.05 -10.44
N LYS A 98 -10.33 -4.23 -10.31
CA LYS A 98 -10.91 -4.99 -11.44
C LYS A 98 -12.42 -4.80 -11.59
N ASN A 99 -12.97 -3.71 -11.03
CA ASN A 99 -14.40 -3.41 -11.01
C ASN A 99 -15.23 -4.58 -10.44
N ASN A 100 -14.79 -5.10 -9.30
CA ASN A 100 -15.43 -6.24 -8.67
C ASN A 100 -16.68 -5.76 -7.92
N ALA A 101 -17.87 -6.18 -8.36
CA ALA A 101 -19.08 -5.98 -7.59
C ALA A 101 -19.09 -6.91 -6.37
N GLY A 102 -19.55 -6.42 -5.22
CA GLY A 102 -19.71 -7.21 -4.00
C GLY A 102 -18.65 -6.92 -2.94
N GLU A 103 -17.78 -7.88 -2.63
CA GLU A 103 -16.81 -7.80 -1.54
C GLU A 103 -15.36 -7.94 -2.05
N ALA A 104 -14.47 -7.10 -1.51
CA ALA A 104 -13.03 -7.20 -1.72
C ALA A 104 -12.28 -7.20 -0.40
N VAL A 105 -11.28 -8.07 -0.32
CA VAL A 105 -10.41 -8.25 0.84
C VAL A 105 -8.99 -7.85 0.46
N PHE A 106 -8.47 -6.84 1.14
CA PHE A 106 -7.08 -6.43 1.05
C PHE A 106 -6.30 -7.08 2.18
N ILE A 107 -5.19 -7.75 1.87
CA ILE A 107 -4.31 -8.39 2.87
C ILE A 107 -2.92 -7.79 2.70
N VAL A 108 -2.51 -6.98 3.68
CA VAL A 108 -1.38 -6.06 3.52
C VAL A 108 -0.33 -6.27 4.59
N GLY A 109 0.94 -6.25 4.21
CA GLY A 109 2.09 -6.27 5.11
C GLY A 109 2.95 -5.02 4.99
N GLY A 110 3.10 -4.26 6.08
CA GLY A 110 4.01 -3.11 6.17
C GLY A 110 3.74 -2.02 5.13
N ILE A 111 4.75 -1.66 4.33
CA ILE A 111 4.59 -0.64 3.28
C ILE A 111 3.85 -1.13 2.02
N GLY A 112 3.40 -2.39 1.99
CA GLY A 112 2.41 -2.85 1.00
C GLY A 112 1.08 -2.10 1.04
N ILE A 113 0.88 -1.22 2.02
CA ILE A 113 -0.26 -0.31 2.06
C ILE A 113 -0.23 0.71 0.92
N SER A 114 0.94 1.03 0.34
CA SER A 114 1.08 2.06 -0.69
C SER A 114 0.16 1.88 -1.90
N PRO A 115 0.20 0.76 -2.65
CA PRO A 115 -0.74 0.56 -3.75
C PRO A 115 -2.19 0.43 -3.26
N VAL A 116 -2.40 -0.09 -2.06
CA VAL A 116 -3.74 -0.36 -1.50
C VAL A 116 -4.46 0.92 -1.08
N ILE A 117 -3.78 1.87 -0.45
CA ILE A 117 -4.38 3.15 -0.07
C ILE A 117 -4.77 3.96 -1.31
N SER A 118 -3.98 3.88 -2.38
CA SER A 118 -4.35 4.47 -3.68
C SER A 118 -5.67 3.90 -4.20
N ILE A 119 -5.83 2.57 -4.18
CA ILE A 119 -7.09 1.92 -4.56
C ILE A 119 -8.23 2.34 -3.63
N ILE A 120 -8.04 2.30 -2.30
CA ILE A 120 -9.09 2.66 -1.33
C ILE A 120 -9.55 4.11 -1.52
N ARG A 121 -8.62 5.05 -1.70
CA ARG A 121 -8.94 6.47 -1.98
C ARG A 121 -9.75 6.61 -3.27
N PHE A 122 -9.41 5.86 -4.31
CA PHE A 122 -10.15 5.84 -5.56
C PHE A 122 -11.57 5.27 -5.39
N LEU A 123 -11.71 4.19 -4.62
CA LEU A 123 -13.01 3.59 -4.33
C LEU A 123 -13.89 4.53 -3.50
N LYS A 124 -13.32 5.20 -2.50
CA LYS A 124 -14.02 6.25 -1.73
C LYS A 124 -14.56 7.33 -2.66
N ARG A 125 -13.73 7.85 -3.57
CA ARG A 125 -14.12 8.89 -4.55
C ARG A 125 -15.21 8.41 -5.50
N SER A 126 -15.23 7.11 -5.80
CA SER A 126 -16.23 6.47 -6.67
C SER A 126 -17.49 5.99 -5.92
N GLY A 127 -17.65 6.34 -4.63
CA GLY A 127 -18.83 5.97 -3.85
C GLY A 127 -18.85 4.51 -3.36
N PHE A 128 -17.69 3.88 -3.17
CA PHE A 128 -17.54 2.50 -2.70
C PHE A 128 -18.40 1.47 -3.45
N PRO A 129 -18.02 1.10 -4.70
CA PRO A 129 -18.76 0.12 -5.49
C PRO A 129 -18.69 -1.32 -4.93
N ALA A 130 -17.95 -1.54 -3.85
CA ALA A 130 -17.80 -2.80 -3.15
C ALA A 130 -17.58 -2.56 -1.65
N ARG A 131 -17.94 -3.55 -0.83
CA ARG A 131 -17.54 -3.59 0.58
C ARG A 131 -16.09 -4.03 0.69
N ILE A 132 -15.34 -3.34 1.52
CA ILE A 132 -13.89 -3.44 1.62
C ILE A 132 -13.52 -3.90 3.03
N LEU A 133 -12.84 -5.03 3.11
CA LEU A 133 -12.14 -5.48 4.31
C LEU A 133 -10.64 -5.32 4.10
N LEU A 134 -9.98 -4.51 4.92
CA LEU A 134 -8.53 -4.40 4.95
C LEU A 134 -7.97 -5.13 6.18
N ILE A 135 -7.18 -6.18 5.96
CA ILE A 135 -6.39 -6.85 7.00
C ILE A 135 -4.95 -6.34 6.88
N TYR A 136 -4.52 -5.53 7.84
CA TYR A 136 -3.26 -4.80 7.79
C TYR A 136 -2.28 -5.27 8.87
N GLY A 137 -1.29 -6.06 8.46
CA GLY A 137 -0.19 -6.53 9.29
C GLY A 137 0.95 -5.51 9.34
N VAL A 138 1.31 -5.07 10.53
CA VAL A 138 2.35 -4.04 10.74
C VAL A 138 3.12 -4.35 12.03
N ARG A 139 4.39 -3.95 12.13
CA ARG A 139 5.19 -4.25 13.33
C ARG A 139 4.73 -3.53 14.60
N SER A 140 4.31 -2.28 14.48
CA SER A 140 3.94 -1.41 15.60
C SER A 140 2.98 -0.30 15.19
N PRO A 141 2.25 0.35 16.12
CA PRO A 141 1.35 1.47 15.80
C PRO A 141 2.04 2.59 15.03
N GLU A 142 3.29 2.88 15.38
CA GLU A 142 4.08 3.94 14.75
C GLU A 142 4.42 3.61 13.28
N ALA A 143 4.47 2.32 12.93
CA ALA A 143 4.68 1.84 11.57
C ALA A 143 3.37 1.63 10.77
N ALA A 144 2.19 1.86 11.38
CA ALA A 144 0.90 1.76 10.69
C ALA A 144 0.64 3.02 9.84
N VAL A 145 1.23 3.06 8.64
CA VAL A 145 1.09 4.21 7.74
C VAL A 145 -0.37 4.40 7.36
N TYR A 146 -0.81 5.66 7.30
CA TYR A 146 -2.19 6.07 7.01
C TYR A 146 -3.24 5.62 8.05
N GLN A 147 -2.85 5.19 9.25
CA GLN A 147 -3.78 4.75 10.31
C GLN A 147 -4.93 5.73 10.53
N LYS A 148 -4.64 7.02 10.73
CA LYS A 148 -5.68 8.06 10.93
C LYS A 148 -6.68 8.16 9.78
N GLU A 149 -6.22 8.00 8.54
CA GLU A 149 -7.08 8.02 7.35
C GLU A 149 -7.96 6.77 7.30
N LEU A 150 -7.39 5.60 7.56
CA LEU A 150 -8.10 4.32 7.57
C LEU A 150 -9.14 4.25 8.70
N ASP A 151 -8.81 4.73 9.90
CA ASP A 151 -9.75 4.83 11.02
C ASP A 151 -10.91 5.77 10.70
N ASN A 152 -10.62 6.92 10.07
CA ASN A 152 -11.64 7.86 9.62
C ASN A 152 -12.57 7.23 8.57
N LEU A 153 -12.03 6.44 7.65
CA LEU A 153 -12.83 5.70 6.67
C LEU A 153 -13.76 4.70 7.35
N GLN A 154 -13.25 3.91 8.29
CA GLN A 154 -14.05 2.93 9.02
C GLN A 154 -15.18 3.58 9.81
N ASN A 155 -14.90 4.71 10.48
CA ASN A 155 -15.89 5.39 11.31
C ASN A 155 -16.98 6.09 10.48
N ASN A 156 -16.63 6.65 9.32
CA ASN A 156 -17.57 7.40 8.49
C ASN A 156 -18.30 6.54 7.45
N PHE A 157 -17.74 5.39 7.08
CA PHE A 157 -18.30 4.48 6.07
C PHE A 157 -18.33 3.01 6.56
N PRO A 158 -18.87 2.72 7.75
CA PRO A 158 -18.79 1.38 8.36
C PRO A 158 -19.49 0.28 7.53
N GLU A 159 -20.50 0.63 6.74
CA GLU A 159 -21.19 -0.29 5.82
C GLU A 159 -20.33 -0.71 4.61
N PHE A 160 -19.27 0.05 4.32
CA PHE A 160 -18.45 -0.11 3.11
C PHE A 160 -16.98 -0.39 3.41
N PHE A 161 -16.44 0.03 4.55
CA PHE A 161 -15.03 -0.08 4.86
C PHE A 161 -14.80 -0.53 6.30
N ARG A 162 -14.05 -1.64 6.45
CA ARG A 162 -13.58 -2.15 7.73
C ARG A 162 -12.09 -2.43 7.65
N VAL A 163 -11.34 -2.03 8.67
CA VAL A 163 -9.91 -2.29 8.82
C VAL A 163 -9.63 -3.12 10.07
N ILE A 164 -8.79 -4.13 9.92
CA ILE A 164 -8.31 -5.00 10.98
C ILE A 164 -6.80 -4.87 11.04
N TYR A 165 -6.30 -4.27 12.12
CA TYR A 165 -4.87 -4.19 12.38
C TYR A 165 -4.36 -5.49 13.02
N VAL A 166 -3.18 -5.94 12.63
CA VAL A 166 -2.47 -7.06 13.25
C VAL A 166 -1.05 -6.61 13.56
N TYR A 167 -0.70 -6.55 14.85
CA TYR A 167 0.58 -6.02 15.30
C TYR A 167 1.59 -7.13 15.64
N SER A 168 2.70 -7.21 14.91
CA SER A 168 3.64 -8.34 15.04
C SER A 168 4.70 -8.21 16.13
N GLU A 169 5.09 -6.99 16.50
CA GLU A 169 6.15 -6.75 17.51
C GLU A 169 5.61 -6.00 18.73
N LYS A 170 4.98 -4.85 18.52
CA LYS A 170 4.42 -4.00 19.58
C LYS A 170 2.98 -3.66 19.23
N ALA A 171 2.06 -3.83 20.17
CA ALA A 171 0.68 -3.40 20.03
C ALA A 171 0.40 -2.15 20.90
N PRO A 172 -0.66 -1.38 20.62
CA PRO A 172 -1.13 -0.33 21.54
C PRO A 172 -1.38 -0.88 22.95
N ALA A 173 -1.19 -0.07 23.98
CA ALA A 173 -1.29 -0.52 25.38
C ALA A 173 -2.65 -1.17 25.73
N LYS A 174 -3.74 -0.68 25.16
CA LYS A 174 -5.10 -1.21 25.34
C LYS A 174 -5.58 -2.03 24.13
N TRP A 175 -4.65 -2.65 23.39
CA TRP A 175 -4.99 -3.41 22.19
C TRP A 175 -5.66 -4.74 22.51
N THR A 176 -6.92 -4.86 22.10
CA THR A 176 -7.75 -6.07 22.21
C THR A 176 -7.86 -6.85 20.90
N GLY A 177 -7.33 -6.30 19.79
CA GLY A 177 -7.31 -6.98 18.50
C GLY A 177 -6.16 -7.98 18.36
N TYR A 178 -5.93 -8.41 17.13
CA TYR A 178 -4.94 -9.46 16.84
C TYR A 178 -3.49 -9.00 17.05
N LYS A 179 -2.66 -9.95 17.51
CA LYS A 179 -1.21 -9.79 17.74
C LYS A 179 -0.45 -10.90 17.02
N GLY A 180 0.81 -10.65 16.69
CA GLY A 180 1.67 -11.57 15.95
C GLY A 180 1.57 -11.37 14.43
N LEU A 181 1.83 -12.44 13.67
CA LEU A 181 1.69 -12.43 12.22
C LEU A 181 0.23 -12.67 11.81
N ILE A 182 -0.15 -12.26 10.61
CA ILE A 182 -1.44 -12.66 10.03
C ILE A 182 -1.44 -14.19 9.86
N THR A 183 -2.39 -14.86 10.51
CA THR A 183 -2.50 -16.32 10.52
C THR A 183 -3.75 -16.79 9.78
N ARG A 184 -3.83 -18.10 9.53
CA ARG A 184 -5.04 -18.72 8.98
C ARG A 184 -6.27 -18.44 9.84
N GLN A 185 -6.14 -18.53 11.16
CA GLN A 185 -7.24 -18.33 12.10
C GLN A 185 -7.80 -16.92 12.01
N ILE A 186 -6.94 -15.90 11.86
CA ILE A 186 -7.37 -14.51 11.66
C ILE A 186 -8.14 -14.38 10.35
N LEU A 187 -7.59 -14.91 9.25
CA LEU A 187 -8.25 -14.85 7.94
C LEU A 187 -9.60 -15.58 7.95
N GLU A 188 -9.70 -16.74 8.59
CA GLU A 188 -10.93 -17.52 8.71
C GLU A 188 -11.97 -16.87 9.62
N GLY A 189 -11.54 -16.14 10.67
CA GLY A 189 -12.45 -15.44 11.57
C GLY A 189 -13.02 -14.14 10.97
N GLU A 190 -12.27 -13.47 10.10
CA GLU A 190 -12.64 -12.15 9.58
C GLU A 190 -13.21 -12.17 8.16
N ILE A 191 -12.84 -13.15 7.32
CA ILE A 191 -13.25 -13.21 5.92
C ILE A 191 -14.43 -14.15 5.74
N ASN A 192 -15.52 -13.64 5.16
CA ASN A 192 -16.63 -14.47 4.71
C ASN A 192 -16.32 -15.10 3.33
N PHE A 193 -15.63 -16.24 3.32
CA PHE A 193 -15.28 -16.94 2.09
C PHE A 193 -16.49 -17.39 1.24
N SER A 194 -17.68 -17.53 1.83
CA SER A 194 -18.90 -17.90 1.08
C SER A 194 -19.33 -16.83 0.06
N LYS A 195 -18.93 -15.57 0.29
CA LYS A 195 -19.18 -14.44 -0.61
C LYS A 195 -18.25 -14.42 -1.82
N LYS A 196 -17.25 -15.32 -1.87
CA LYS A 196 -16.26 -15.43 -2.94
C LYS A 196 -15.61 -14.07 -3.26
N PRO A 197 -15.04 -13.37 -2.26
CA PRO A 197 -14.50 -12.03 -2.46
C PRO A 197 -13.28 -12.05 -3.39
N TYR A 198 -12.97 -10.88 -3.96
CA TYR A 198 -11.69 -10.66 -4.62
C TYR A 198 -10.62 -10.33 -3.59
N PHE A 199 -9.44 -10.92 -3.74
CA PHE A 199 -8.31 -10.75 -2.85
C PHE A 199 -7.25 -9.87 -3.50
N TYR A 200 -6.82 -8.85 -2.76
CA TYR A 200 -5.76 -7.93 -3.13
C TYR A 200 -4.65 -8.02 -2.09
N MET A 201 -3.50 -8.59 -2.44
CA MET A 201 -2.40 -8.80 -1.49
C MET A 201 -1.18 -7.95 -1.84
N SER A 202 -0.63 -7.25 -0.86
CA SER A 202 0.61 -6.49 -1.06
C SER A 202 1.50 -6.54 0.17
N GLY A 203 2.78 -6.82 -0.05
CA GLY A 203 3.78 -6.91 1.01
C GLY A 203 5.04 -7.64 0.58
N PRO A 204 5.94 -7.96 1.52
CA PRO A 204 7.21 -8.61 1.21
C PRO A 204 7.01 -10.06 0.73
N PRO A 205 7.97 -10.64 -0.01
CA PRO A 205 7.83 -11.98 -0.59
C PRO A 205 7.43 -13.09 0.42
N PRO A 206 8.03 -13.18 1.64
CA PRO A 206 7.65 -14.19 2.62
C PRO A 206 6.19 -14.05 3.09
N PHE A 207 5.72 -12.79 3.21
CA PHE A 207 4.35 -12.49 3.58
C PHE A 207 3.38 -12.98 2.51
N LEU A 208 3.61 -12.62 1.24
CA LEU A 208 2.76 -13.03 0.13
C LEU A 208 2.74 -14.56 -0.02
N ALA A 209 3.89 -15.23 0.13
CA ALA A 209 3.96 -16.68 0.08
C ALA A 209 3.10 -17.33 1.16
N SER A 210 3.15 -16.81 2.39
CA SER A 210 2.31 -17.28 3.51
C SER A 210 0.82 -17.09 3.22
N MET A 211 0.42 -15.89 2.76
CA MET A 211 -0.99 -15.59 2.47
C MET A 211 -1.53 -16.44 1.32
N LEU A 212 -0.76 -16.62 0.25
CA LEU A 212 -1.11 -17.51 -0.87
C LEU A 212 -1.29 -18.95 -0.41
N LYS A 213 -0.41 -19.46 0.46
CA LYS A 213 -0.55 -20.81 1.01
C LYS A 213 -1.84 -20.96 1.79
N ILE A 214 -2.27 -19.94 2.54
CA ILE A 214 -3.53 -19.99 3.28
C ILE A 214 -4.73 -19.95 2.32
N LEU A 215 -4.72 -19.02 1.34
CA LEU A 215 -5.84 -18.86 0.39
C LEU A 215 -6.00 -20.03 -0.58
N ASN A 216 -4.91 -20.66 -1.04
CA ASN A 216 -4.98 -21.82 -1.94
C ASN A 216 -5.57 -23.06 -1.26
N ASN A 217 -5.50 -23.13 0.08
CA ASN A 217 -6.16 -24.19 0.85
C ASN A 217 -7.67 -23.92 1.05
N LYS A 218 -8.20 -22.84 0.44
CA LYS A 218 -9.61 -22.48 0.41
C LYS A 218 -10.10 -22.53 -1.03
N SER A 219 -11.40 -22.73 -1.22
CA SER A 219 -12.06 -22.73 -2.53
C SER A 219 -12.20 -21.31 -3.11
N VAL A 220 -11.09 -20.57 -3.20
CA VAL A 220 -11.02 -19.25 -3.80
C VAL A 220 -11.11 -19.38 -5.32
N LYS A 221 -11.90 -18.50 -5.96
CA LYS A 221 -12.11 -18.56 -7.41
C LYS A 221 -10.78 -18.30 -8.16
N PRO A 222 -10.42 -19.09 -9.17
CA PRO A 222 -9.27 -18.79 -10.02
C PRO A 222 -9.34 -17.36 -10.58
N GLY A 223 -8.23 -16.64 -10.55
CA GLY A 223 -8.17 -15.24 -11.02
C GLY A 223 -8.76 -14.19 -10.08
N SER A 224 -9.28 -14.58 -8.91
CA SER A 224 -9.77 -13.63 -7.89
C SER A 224 -8.67 -13.12 -6.95
N ILE A 225 -7.43 -13.62 -7.08
CA ILE A 225 -6.28 -13.17 -6.29
C ILE A 225 -5.38 -12.30 -7.18
N ILE A 226 -5.24 -11.03 -6.79
CA ILE A 226 -4.33 -10.07 -7.39
C ILE A 226 -3.26 -9.73 -6.34
N LYS A 227 -1.98 -9.74 -6.72
CA LYS A 227 -0.87 -9.54 -5.79
C LYS A 227 0.21 -8.62 -6.35
N GLU A 228 0.82 -7.84 -5.46
CA GLU A 228 1.96 -6.96 -5.75
C GLU A 228 3.06 -7.21 -4.72
N THR A 229 4.25 -7.55 -5.19
CA THR A 229 5.41 -7.77 -4.32
C THR A 229 6.10 -6.44 -4.04
N ILE A 230 6.32 -6.15 -2.76
CA ILE A 230 7.10 -4.98 -2.34
C ILE A 230 8.49 -5.45 -1.89
N TYR A 231 9.53 -4.81 -2.44
CA TYR A 231 10.94 -5.12 -2.18
C TYR A 231 11.58 -4.08 -1.26
#